data_AF-A0AAW2Y1J8-F1
#
_entry.id   AF-A0AAW2Y1J8-F1
#
_cell.length_a   1.000
_cell.length_b   1.000
_cell.length_c   1.000
_cell.angle_alpha   90.00
_cell.angle_beta   90.00
_cell.angle_gamma   90.00
#
_symmetry.space_group_name_H-M   'P 1'
#
loop_
_entity.id
_entity.type
_entity.pdbx_description
1 polymer ?
#
loop_
_entity_poly.entity_id
_entity_poly.type
_entity_poly.pdbx_seq_one_letter_code
_entity_poly.pdbx_strand_id
1 'polypeptide(L)'
;MSKVPTFLLLCSLANLVLILNDVFVNSNGLALRLIHPDSPESPLFQSNLSHEERIKRLASQSDLRTNHLTATSSSSNIRGQIDVQLFHYIVKVGIGTFKSKPPYKEYHLEMDTGSNIVWIQCEGCTRCFKQTPKPFPKEKSSSYHPILINNMPMT
;
A
#
# COMPACT_ATOMS: atom_id res chain seq x y z
N MET A 1 -26.98 21.61 46.34
CA MET A 1 -26.58 20.29 45.76
C MET A 1 -27.01 20.14 44.29
N SER A 2 -26.86 21.19 43.45
CA SER A 2 -27.38 21.20 42.06
C SER A 2 -26.29 21.25 40.96
N LYS A 3 -25.01 21.32 41.32
CA LYS A 3 -23.92 21.60 40.34
C LYS A 3 -23.39 20.36 39.61
N VAL A 4 -23.49 19.19 40.25
CA VAL A 4 -23.01 17.91 39.70
C VAL A 4 -23.78 17.45 38.45
N PRO A 5 -25.13 17.46 38.43
CA PRO A 5 -25.87 17.02 37.23
C PRO A 5 -25.67 17.96 36.03
N THR A 6 -25.51 19.26 36.28
CA THR A 6 -25.23 20.24 35.22
C THR A 6 -23.85 20.04 34.61
N PHE A 7 -22.85 19.71 35.43
CA PHE A 7 -21.49 19.41 34.95
C PHE A 7 -21.46 18.15 34.08
N LEU A 8 -22.16 17.08 34.48
CA LEU A 8 -22.25 15.84 33.70
C LEU A 8 -22.97 16.06 32.36
N LEU A 9 -24.03 16.87 32.34
CA LEU A 9 -24.74 17.22 31.11
C LEU A 9 -23.85 18.03 30.15
N LEU A 10 -23.10 18.99 30.68
CA LEU A 10 -22.14 19.78 29.89
C LEU A 10 -21.02 18.90 29.32
N CYS A 11 -20.48 17.95 30.10
CA CYS A 11 -19.50 16.99 29.62
C CYS A 11 -20.09 16.06 28.54
N SER A 12 -21.31 15.56 28.73
CA SER A 12 -22.00 14.73 27.72
C SER A 12 -22.22 15.49 26.42
N LEU A 13 -22.68 16.74 26.49
CA LEU A 13 -22.88 17.60 25.32
C LEU A 13 -21.55 17.94 24.63
N ALA A 14 -20.49 18.22 25.39
CA ALA A 14 -19.16 18.46 24.83
C ALA A 14 -18.61 17.23 24.09
N ASN A 15 -18.77 16.02 24.64
CA ASN A 15 -18.38 14.79 23.96
C ASN A 15 -19.23 14.53 22.70
N LEU A 16 -20.54 14.80 22.74
CA LEU A 16 -21.41 14.67 21.57
C LEU A 16 -21.02 15.65 20.46
N VAL A 17 -20.68 16.88 20.81
CA VAL A 17 -20.16 17.88 19.85
C VAL A 17 -18.82 17.45 19.26
N LEU A 18 -17.92 16.85 20.04
CA LEU A 18 -16.67 16.30 19.53
C LEU A 18 -16.88 15.12 18.57
N ILE A 19 -17.83 14.21 18.86
CA ILE A 19 -18.18 13.07 18.00
C ILE A 19 -18.84 13.53 16.68
N LEU A 20 -19.66 14.59 16.73
CA LEU A 20 -20.31 15.16 15.55
C LEU A 20 -19.36 16.04 14.70
N ASN A 21 -18.24 16.46 15.28
CA ASN A 21 -17.19 17.26 14.63
C ASN A 21 -16.02 16.40 14.14
N ASP A 22 -16.19 15.09 13.95
CA ASP A 22 -15.39 14.37 12.95
C ASP A 22 -15.76 14.93 11.58
N VAL A 23 -15.25 16.14 11.31
CA VAL A 23 -15.14 16.74 10.01
C VAL A 23 -14.24 15.77 9.27
N PHE A 24 -14.86 14.85 8.53
CA PHE A 24 -14.18 14.19 7.44
C PHE A 24 -13.68 15.32 6.55
N VAL A 25 -12.40 15.64 6.69
CA VAL A 25 -11.68 16.43 5.69
C VAL A 25 -11.82 15.60 4.43
N ASN A 26 -12.77 15.97 3.58
CA ASN A 26 -12.87 15.45 2.23
C ASN A 26 -11.64 15.96 1.50
N SER A 27 -10.51 15.29 1.72
CA SER A 27 -9.34 15.53 0.92
C SER A 27 -9.74 15.09 -0.49
N ASN A 28 -9.65 16.00 -1.45
CA ASN A 28 -9.66 15.63 -2.87
C ASN A 28 -8.37 14.86 -3.26
N GLY A 29 -7.59 14.42 -2.27
CA GLY A 29 -6.35 13.69 -2.43
C GLY A 29 -6.56 12.18 -2.44
N LEU A 30 -5.49 11.48 -2.78
CA LEU A 30 -5.45 10.02 -2.79
C LEU A 30 -5.28 9.51 -1.35
N ALA A 31 -6.26 8.77 -0.84
CA ALA A 31 -6.16 8.03 0.40
C ALA A 31 -6.02 6.53 0.09
N LEU A 32 -4.92 5.92 0.53
CA LEU A 32 -4.68 4.48 0.36
C LEU A 32 -4.66 3.80 1.73
N ARG A 33 -5.39 2.70 1.86
CA ARG A 33 -5.33 1.85 3.05
C ARG A 33 -4.09 0.96 2.95
N LEU A 34 -3.21 1.07 3.94
CA LEU A 34 -2.08 0.15 4.11
C LEU A 34 -2.60 -1.21 4.61
N ILE A 35 -2.15 -2.28 3.96
CA ILE A 35 -2.48 -3.67 4.30
C ILE A 35 -1.19 -4.35 4.73
N HIS A 36 -1.14 -4.79 5.99
CA HIS A 36 0.01 -5.53 6.50
C HIS A 36 0.06 -6.94 5.88
N PRO A 37 1.24 -7.49 5.54
CA PRO A 37 1.37 -8.82 4.92
C PRO A 37 0.72 -9.97 5.72
N ASP A 38 0.80 -9.88 7.05
CA ASP A 38 0.17 -10.83 8.00
C ASP A 38 -1.30 -10.51 8.33
N SER A 39 -1.92 -9.54 7.65
CA SER A 39 -3.35 -9.27 7.80
C SER A 39 -4.17 -10.30 7.02
N PRO A 40 -5.32 -10.80 7.53
CA PRO A 40 -6.19 -11.70 6.77
C PRO A 40 -6.65 -11.18 5.41
N GLU A 41 -6.66 -9.86 5.21
CA GLU A 41 -7.01 -9.18 3.96
C GLU A 41 -5.86 -9.18 2.93
N SER A 42 -4.65 -9.55 3.34
CA SER A 42 -3.46 -9.58 2.48
C SER A 42 -3.46 -10.81 1.57
N PRO A 43 -3.12 -10.67 0.27
CA PRO A 43 -2.90 -11.81 -0.60
C PRO A 43 -1.68 -12.65 -0.21
N LEU A 44 -0.82 -12.13 0.69
CA LEU A 44 0.35 -12.83 1.23
C LEU A 44 0.06 -13.52 2.57
N PHE A 45 -1.18 -13.47 3.06
CA PHE A 45 -1.54 -14.02 4.35
C PHE A 45 -1.34 -15.54 4.40
N GLN A 46 -0.51 -16.01 5.32
CA GLN A 46 -0.25 -17.43 5.54
C GLN A 46 -1.10 -17.94 6.70
N SER A 47 -2.24 -18.59 6.44
CA SER A 47 -3.19 -19.01 7.49
C SER A 47 -2.66 -20.08 8.44
N ASN A 48 -1.60 -20.79 8.06
CA ASN A 48 -0.96 -21.83 8.85
C ASN A 48 -0.04 -21.31 9.98
N LEU A 49 0.30 -20.02 9.99
CA LEU A 49 1.16 -19.45 11.03
C LEU A 49 0.35 -18.99 12.24
N SER A 50 0.79 -19.43 13.42
CA SER A 50 0.34 -18.93 14.72
C SER A 50 0.74 -17.46 14.92
N HIS A 51 0.09 -16.80 15.87
CA HIS A 51 0.43 -15.42 16.22
C HIS A 51 1.89 -15.29 16.70
N GLU A 52 2.37 -16.25 17.48
CA GLU A 52 3.75 -16.28 17.99
C GLU A 52 4.77 -16.43 16.85
N GLU A 53 4.50 -17.32 15.88
CA GLU A 53 5.38 -17.51 14.72
C GLU A 53 5.46 -16.24 13.86
N ARG A 54 4.35 -15.50 13.71
CA ARG A 54 4.37 -14.20 13.01
C ARG A 54 5.23 -13.17 13.74
N ILE A 55 5.10 -13.07 15.06
CA ILE A 55 5.95 -12.18 15.87
C ILE A 55 7.42 -12.57 15.73
N LYS A 56 7.76 -13.85 15.85
CA LYS A 56 9.13 -14.36 15.68
C LYS A 56 9.69 -14.03 14.31
N ARG A 57 8.89 -14.17 13.25
CA ARG A 57 9.27 -13.80 11.89
C ARG A 57 9.56 -12.30 11.75
N LEU A 58 8.70 -11.44 12.29
CA LEU A 58 8.91 -9.99 12.27
C LEU A 58 10.16 -9.56 13.05
N ALA A 59 10.42 -10.16 14.21
CA ALA A 59 11.64 -9.92 14.98
C ALA A 59 12.91 -10.31 14.19
N SER A 60 12.91 -11.51 13.61
CA SER A 60 14.01 -11.99 12.76
C SER A 60 14.27 -11.09 11.56
N GLN A 61 13.21 -10.60 10.90
CA GLN A 61 13.34 -9.61 9.82
C GLN A 61 13.97 -8.29 10.29
N SER A 62 13.62 -7.81 11.48
CA SER A 62 14.23 -6.62 12.07
C SER A 62 15.73 -6.81 12.34
N ASP A 63 16.13 -7.98 12.82
CA ASP A 63 17.53 -8.33 13.05
C ASP A 63 18.31 -8.37 11.74
N LEU A 64 17.77 -9.03 10.71
CA LEU A 64 18.36 -9.08 9.37
C LEU A 64 18.52 -7.68 8.77
N ARG A 65 17.53 -6.80 8.93
CA ARG A 65 17.61 -5.40 8.48
C ARG A 65 18.72 -4.63 9.19
N THR A 66 18.83 -4.79 10.50
CA THR A 66 19.88 -4.15 11.29
C THR A 66 21.26 -4.61 10.82
N ASN A 67 21.43 -5.91 10.63
CA ASN A 67 22.68 -6.48 10.10
C ASN A 67 22.98 -5.95 8.68
N HIS A 68 21.97 -5.87 7.80
CA HIS A 68 22.15 -5.30 6.46
C HIS A 68 22.58 -3.83 6.50
N LEU A 69 21.98 -3.00 7.35
CA LEU A 69 22.34 -1.58 7.52
C LEU A 69 23.77 -1.41 8.05
N THR A 70 24.17 -2.25 9.00
CA THR A 70 25.55 -2.25 9.51
C THR A 70 26.56 -2.66 8.43
N ALA A 71 26.23 -3.68 7.63
CA ALA A 71 27.08 -4.13 6.53
C ALA A 71 27.19 -3.08 5.40
N THR A 72 26.07 -2.45 5.02
CA THR A 72 26.05 -1.41 3.97
C THR A 72 26.78 -0.14 4.38
N SER A 73 26.80 0.20 5.67
CA SER A 73 27.64 1.29 6.20
C SER A 73 29.15 1.07 5.97
N SER A 74 29.55 -0.17 5.63
CA SER A 74 30.95 -0.59 5.46
C SER A 74 31.37 -0.74 3.99
N SER A 75 30.47 -0.55 3.01
CA SER A 75 30.74 -0.85 1.59
C SER A 75 30.33 0.29 0.65
N SER A 76 31.19 0.63 -0.32
CA SER A 76 30.93 1.66 -1.34
C SER A 76 30.09 1.17 -2.55
N ASN A 77 29.76 -0.12 -2.60
CA ASN A 77 29.01 -0.72 -3.71
C ASN A 77 27.60 -1.09 -3.23
N ILE A 78 26.65 -0.21 -3.53
CA ILE A 78 25.24 -0.38 -3.18
C ILE A 78 24.61 -1.31 -4.22
N ARG A 79 24.54 -2.60 -3.92
CA ARG A 79 23.68 -3.53 -4.64
C ARG A 79 22.68 -4.12 -3.65
N GLY A 80 21.49 -3.51 -3.59
CA GLY A 80 20.40 -4.03 -2.78
C GLY A 80 20.01 -5.41 -3.29
N GLN A 81 20.20 -6.43 -2.48
CA GLN A 81 19.58 -7.72 -2.72
C GLN A 81 18.08 -7.54 -2.46
N ILE A 82 17.28 -7.59 -3.52
CA ILE A 82 15.82 -7.62 -3.41
C ILE A 82 15.47 -9.00 -2.86
N ASP A 83 15.46 -9.13 -1.54
CA ASP A 83 14.79 -10.24 -0.90
C ASP A 83 13.28 -9.96 -0.90
N VAL A 84 12.51 -10.96 -1.28
CA VAL A 84 11.04 -10.94 -1.42
C VAL A 84 10.35 -10.74 -0.05
N GLN A 85 11.11 -10.55 1.02
CA GLN A 85 10.64 -10.45 2.40
C GLN A 85 10.61 -9.01 2.98
N LEU A 86 10.94 -7.98 2.19
CA LEU A 86 10.92 -6.58 2.65
C LEU A 86 9.61 -5.82 2.38
N PHE A 87 8.55 -6.48 1.91
CA PHE A 87 7.26 -5.82 1.74
C PHE A 87 6.65 -5.50 3.11
N HIS A 88 6.75 -4.24 3.55
CA HIS A 88 6.21 -3.84 4.85
C HIS A 88 4.70 -3.61 4.79
N TYR A 89 4.23 -3.01 3.69
CA TYR A 89 2.81 -2.76 3.46
C TYR A 89 2.47 -2.87 1.99
N ILE A 90 1.29 -3.43 1.73
CA ILE A 90 0.68 -3.53 0.41
C ILE A 90 -0.47 -2.52 0.36
N VAL A 91 -0.69 -1.92 -0.80
CA VAL A 91 -1.88 -1.11 -1.08
C VAL A 91 -2.70 -1.78 -2.18
N LYS A 92 -4.03 -1.65 -2.08
CA LYS A 92 -4.95 -2.09 -3.13
C LYS A 92 -5.38 -0.87 -3.94
N VAL A 93 -5.10 -0.89 -5.25
CA VAL A 93 -5.34 0.25 -6.16
C VAL A 93 -6.18 -0.18 -7.36
N GLY A 94 -7.18 0.62 -7.71
CA GLY A 94 -7.93 0.49 -8.96
C GLY A 94 -7.27 1.32 -10.06
N ILE A 95 -6.91 0.67 -11.17
CA ILE A 95 -6.16 1.29 -12.27
C ILE A 95 -6.94 1.18 -13.58
N GLY A 96 -6.92 2.28 -14.35
CA GLY A 96 -7.50 2.38 -15.69
C GLY A 96 -9.01 2.63 -15.73
N THR A 97 -9.52 2.80 -16.94
CA THR A 97 -10.94 3.05 -17.23
C THR A 97 -11.44 2.01 -18.22
N PHE A 98 -12.41 1.21 -17.79
CA PHE A 98 -12.96 0.09 -18.56
C PHE A 98 -14.48 0.15 -18.59
N LYS A 99 -15.07 -0.47 -19.61
CA LYS A 99 -16.54 -0.64 -19.73
C LYS A 99 -17.12 -1.70 -18.79
N SER A 100 -16.31 -2.30 -17.91
CA SER A 100 -16.73 -3.30 -16.94
C SER A 100 -17.28 -2.68 -15.65
N LYS A 101 -17.87 -3.49 -14.78
CA LYS A 101 -18.15 -3.15 -13.38
C LYS A 101 -17.28 -4.04 -12.47
N PRO A 102 -16.39 -3.49 -11.62
CA PRO A 102 -16.03 -2.07 -11.52
C PRO A 102 -15.36 -1.54 -12.80
N PRO A 103 -15.35 -0.19 -13.02
CA PRO A 103 -14.80 0.44 -14.23
C PRO A 103 -13.26 0.54 -14.21
N TYR A 104 -12.59 -0.24 -13.36
CA TYR A 104 -11.15 -0.28 -13.17
C TYR A 104 -10.69 -1.74 -12.98
N LYS A 105 -9.39 -1.99 -13.09
CA LYS A 105 -8.76 -3.27 -12.69
C LYS A 105 -8.03 -3.09 -11.36
N GLU A 106 -8.24 -4.01 -10.44
CA GLU A 106 -7.63 -3.94 -9.10
C GLU A 106 -6.27 -4.62 -9.09
N TYR A 107 -5.30 -4.00 -8.42
CA TYR A 107 -3.95 -4.53 -8.22
C TYR A 107 -3.51 -4.34 -6.76
N HIS A 108 -2.69 -5.28 -6.30
CA HIS A 108 -1.96 -5.16 -5.04
C HIS A 108 -0.53 -4.71 -5.38
N LEU A 109 -0.14 -3.55 -4.86
CA LEU A 109 1.17 -2.95 -5.09
C LEU A 109 1.93 -2.82 -3.76
N GLU A 110 3.25 -2.94 -3.83
CA GLU A 110 4.12 -2.57 -2.72
C GLU A 110 4.06 -1.06 -2.48
N MET A 111 3.96 -0.66 -1.22
CA MET A 111 4.11 0.75 -0.84
C MET A 111 5.58 1.08 -0.62
N ASP A 112 6.21 1.69 -1.63
CA ASP A 112 7.59 2.14 -1.60
C ASP A 112 7.66 3.68 -1.49
N THR A 113 8.08 4.18 -0.33
CA THR A 113 8.32 5.62 -0.09
C THR A 113 9.76 6.05 -0.43
N GLY A 114 10.61 5.11 -0.82
CA GLY A 114 12.02 5.32 -1.13
C GLY A 114 12.31 5.59 -2.61
N SER A 115 11.30 5.50 -3.48
CA SER A 115 11.43 5.77 -4.92
C SER A 115 10.45 6.84 -5.40
N ASN A 116 10.72 7.35 -6.61
CA ASN A 116 9.89 8.35 -7.29
C ASN A 116 9.10 7.78 -8.49
N ILE A 117 9.07 6.45 -8.65
CA ILE A 117 8.44 5.77 -9.79
C ILE A 117 7.39 4.80 -9.29
N VAL A 118 6.16 4.97 -9.78
CA VAL A 118 5.10 3.96 -9.64
C VAL A 118 5.05 3.13 -10.91
N TRP A 119 5.14 1.81 -10.78
CA TRP A 119 5.16 0.92 -11.93
C TRP A 119 4.33 -0.34 -11.68
N ILE A 120 3.76 -0.89 -12.76
CA ILE A 120 3.06 -2.18 -12.78
C ILE A 120 3.43 -2.92 -14.07
N GLN A 121 3.31 -4.25 -14.05
CA GLN A 121 3.52 -5.05 -15.25
C GLN A 121 2.28 -4.98 -16.17
N CYS A 122 2.49 -4.60 -17.43
CA CYS A 122 1.45 -4.48 -18.46
C CYS A 122 1.42 -5.70 -19.41
N GLU A 123 0.28 -5.94 -20.06
CA GLU A 123 0.19 -6.88 -21.19
C GLU A 123 1.20 -6.46 -22.28
N GLY A 124 1.92 -7.44 -22.86
CA GLY A 124 2.96 -7.19 -23.87
C GLY A 124 4.37 -6.94 -23.31
N CYS A 125 4.61 -7.16 -22.01
CA CYS A 125 5.97 -7.13 -21.45
C CYS A 125 6.88 -8.20 -22.10
N THR A 126 8.16 -7.87 -22.30
CA THR A 126 9.16 -8.80 -22.86
C THR A 126 9.66 -9.80 -21.83
N ARG A 127 9.83 -9.34 -20.57
CA ARG A 127 10.28 -10.15 -19.44
C ARG A 127 9.29 -10.03 -18.31
N CYS A 128 8.26 -10.88 -18.36
CA CYS A 128 7.18 -10.83 -17.39
C CYS A 128 7.42 -11.82 -16.24
N PHE A 129 7.16 -11.41 -15.00
CA PHE A 129 7.00 -12.35 -13.90
C PHE A 129 5.56 -12.85 -13.83
N LYS A 130 5.37 -14.05 -13.28
CA LYS A 130 4.04 -14.59 -13.01
C LYS A 130 3.39 -13.76 -11.91
N GLN A 131 2.22 -13.22 -12.17
CA GLN A 131 1.46 -12.45 -11.20
C GLN A 131 -0.03 -12.73 -11.32
N THR A 132 -0.71 -12.59 -10.19
CA THR A 132 -2.16 -12.60 -10.08
C THR A 132 -2.57 -11.31 -9.36
N PRO A 133 -3.47 -10.49 -9.94
CA PRO A 133 -4.14 -10.66 -11.23
C PRO A 133 -3.20 -10.53 -12.44
N LYS A 134 -3.69 -10.89 -13.64
CA LYS A 134 -2.92 -10.83 -14.89
C LYS A 134 -2.39 -9.40 -15.17
N PRO A 135 -1.29 -9.27 -15.96
CA PRO A 135 -0.76 -7.97 -16.39
C PRO A 135 -1.81 -6.98 -16.86
N PHE A 136 -1.55 -5.69 -16.60
CA PHE A 136 -2.48 -4.62 -16.92
C PHE A 136 -2.69 -4.47 -18.43
N PRO A 137 -3.94 -4.62 -18.93
CA PRO A 137 -4.24 -4.52 -20.35
C PRO A 137 -4.29 -3.05 -20.79
N LYS A 138 -3.11 -2.40 -20.90
CA LYS A 138 -2.99 -0.95 -21.14
C LYS A 138 -3.76 -0.45 -22.36
N GLU A 139 -3.67 -1.16 -23.48
CA GLU A 139 -4.36 -0.82 -24.74
C GLU A 139 -5.89 -0.93 -24.65
N LYS A 140 -6.43 -1.60 -23.62
CA LYS A 140 -7.88 -1.75 -23.40
C LYS A 140 -8.44 -0.70 -22.44
N SER A 141 -7.59 0.11 -21.80
CA SER A 141 -8.00 1.19 -20.89
C SER A 141 -8.20 2.48 -21.66
N SER A 142 -9.39 3.08 -21.60
CA SER A 142 -9.67 4.34 -22.32
C SER A 142 -8.97 5.56 -21.74
N SER A 143 -8.41 5.45 -20.54
CA SER A 143 -7.61 6.50 -19.89
C SER A 143 -6.10 6.31 -20.07
N TYR A 144 -5.65 5.22 -20.71
CA TYR A 144 -4.23 5.00 -20.96
C TYR A 144 -3.74 5.88 -22.11
N HIS A 145 -2.64 6.59 -21.87
CA HIS A 145 -1.95 7.40 -22.86
C HIS A 145 -0.44 7.18 -22.70
N PRO A 146 0.30 6.80 -23.77
CA PRO A 146 1.74 6.65 -23.69
C PRO A 146 2.41 8.01 -23.50
N ILE A 147 3.50 8.03 -22.73
CA ILE A 147 4.37 9.21 -22.65
C ILE A 147 5.18 9.27 -23.95
N LEU A 148 5.14 10.43 -24.61
CA LEU A 148 5.84 10.66 -25.87
C LEU A 148 7.09 11.51 -25.63
N ILE A 149 8.22 11.11 -26.21
CA ILE A 149 9.45 11.91 -26.35
C ILE A 149 9.67 12.12 -27.84
N ASN A 150 9.78 13.38 -28.28
CA ASN A 150 9.97 13.73 -29.70
C ASN A 150 8.95 13.04 -30.63
N ASN A 151 7.67 13.00 -30.22
CA ASN A 151 6.57 12.31 -30.92
C ASN A 151 6.74 10.78 -31.05
N MET A 152 7.65 10.16 -30.30
CA MET A 152 7.80 8.71 -30.23
C MET A 152 7.41 8.20 -28.83
N PRO A 153 6.72 7.07 -28.71
CA PRO A 153 6.43 6.47 -27.40
C PRO A 153 7.72 6.12 -26.65
N MET A 154 7.77 6.43 -25.36
CA MET A 154 8.73 5.79 -24.47
C MET A 154 8.34 4.32 -24.34
N THR A 155 9.11 3.44 -24.99
CA THR A 155 8.97 1.98 -24.92
C THR A 155 9.91 1.38 -23.89
#